data_AF-A0A424YGB4-F1
#
_entry.id   AF-A0A424YGB4-F1
#
_cell.length_a   1.000
_cell.length_b   1.000
_cell.length_c   1.000
_cell.angle_alpha   90.00
_cell.angle_beta   90.00
_cell.angle_gamma   90.00
#
_symmetry.space_group_name_H-M   'P 1'
#
loop_
_entity.id
_entity.type
_entity.pdbx_description
1 polymer ?
#
loop_
_entity_poly.entity_id
_entity_poly.type
_entity_poly.pdbx_seq_one_letter_code
_entity_poly.pdbx_strand_id
1 'polypeptide(L)'
;MNWYQIEVIISREAQETVGNYLISKGSPGITIEDSSPPSLPKGGDIIYSSRDPSRDSVSIEGYFYIEEKKLDYIVRKLRDF
;
A
#
# COMPACT_ATOMS: atom_id res chain seq x y z
N MET A 1 7.37 -24.51 0.84
CA MET A 1 6.55 -23.30 1.13
C MET A 1 7.52 -22.18 1.42
N ASN A 2 7.36 -21.05 0.72
CA ASN A 2 8.26 -19.91 0.80
C ASN A 2 7.49 -18.70 1.36
N TRP A 3 8.22 -17.74 1.91
CA TRP A 3 7.68 -16.43 2.22
C TRP A 3 7.66 -15.57 0.96
N TYR A 4 6.55 -14.89 0.73
CA TYR A 4 6.36 -13.94 -0.37
C TYR A 4 5.99 -12.58 0.20
N GLN A 5 6.62 -11.53 -0.31
CA GLN A 5 6.24 -10.14 -0.06
C GLN A 5 5.47 -9.63 -1.27
N ILE A 6 4.31 -9.01 -1.04
CA ILE A 6 3.56 -8.27 -2.03
C ILE A 6 3.60 -6.80 -1.62
N GLU A 7 4.10 -5.96 -2.51
CA GLU A 7 4.02 -4.51 -2.39
C GLU A 7 3.03 -3.99 -3.45
N VAL A 8 2.12 -3.11 -3.04
CA VAL A 8 1.17 -2.46 -3.95
C VAL A 8 1.05 -0.98 -3.62
N ILE A 9 1.11 -0.14 -4.65
CA ILE A 9 0.90 1.31 -4.54
C ILE A 9 -0.53 1.59 -4.94
N ILE A 10 -1.31 2.17 -4.03
CA ILE A 10 -2.73 2.48 -4.21
C ILE A 10 -3.02 3.89 -3.71
N SER A 11 -4.22 4.41 -3.99
CA SER A 11 -4.69 5.65 -3.37
C SER A 11 -4.88 5.48 -1.86
N ARG A 12 -4.72 6.56 -1.10
CA ARG A 12 -4.86 6.57 0.36
C ARG A 12 -6.27 6.21 0.78
N GLU A 13 -7.28 6.59 0.00
CA GLU A 13 -8.68 6.17 0.24
C GLU A 13 -8.86 4.65 0.19
N ALA A 14 -8.10 3.94 -0.65
CA ALA A 14 -8.18 2.49 -0.77
C ALA A 14 -7.36 1.75 0.32
N GLN A 15 -6.60 2.48 1.15
CA GLN A 15 -5.61 1.89 2.06
C GLN A 15 -6.20 0.87 3.02
N GLU A 16 -7.34 1.21 3.63
CA GLU A 16 -8.00 0.37 4.62
C GLU A 16 -8.59 -0.87 3.95
N THR A 17 -9.16 -0.70 2.76
CA THR A 17 -9.78 -1.79 2.00
C THR A 17 -8.72 -2.81 1.56
N VAL A 18 -7.60 -2.33 1.00
CA VAL A 18 -6.50 -3.20 0.53
C VAL A 18 -5.76 -3.84 1.70
N GLY A 19 -5.50 -3.09 2.77
CA GLY A 19 -4.88 -3.62 3.99
C GLY A 19 -5.71 -4.76 4.61
N ASN A 20 -7.01 -4.53 4.80
CA ASN A 20 -7.94 -5.55 5.30
C ASN A 20 -8.03 -6.75 4.36
N TYR A 21 -7.98 -6.52 3.04
CA TYR A 21 -7.95 -7.60 2.07
C TYR A 21 -6.72 -8.49 2.26
N LEU A 22 -5.51 -7.93 2.35
CA LEU A 22 -4.27 -8.69 2.55
C LEU A 22 -4.30 -9.51 3.85
N ILE A 23 -4.77 -8.92 4.96
CA ILE A 23 -4.94 -9.63 6.24
C ILE A 23 -5.94 -10.78 6.10
N SER A 24 -7.09 -10.54 5.44
CA SER A 24 -8.11 -11.58 5.21
C SER A 24 -7.60 -12.76 4.37
N LYS A 25 -6.54 -12.55 3.56
CA LYS A 25 -5.88 -13.58 2.76
C LYS A 25 -4.77 -14.32 3.49
N GLY A 26 -4.51 -13.97 4.74
CA GLY A 26 -3.55 -14.65 5.62
C GLY A 26 -2.23 -13.92 5.79
N SER A 27 -2.15 -12.63 5.45
CA SER A 27 -1.00 -11.82 5.86
C SER A 27 -1.01 -11.68 7.39
N PRO A 28 0.07 -12.02 8.11
CA PRO A 28 0.12 -11.92 9.56
C PRO A 28 0.22 -10.46 10.05
N GLY A 29 0.59 -9.55 9.15
CA GLY A 29 0.63 -8.10 9.35
C GLY A 29 0.75 -7.39 8.01
N ILE A 30 0.59 -6.07 8.02
CA ILE A 30 0.82 -5.22 6.85
C ILE A 30 1.67 -4.02 7.24
N THR A 31 2.47 -3.53 6.30
CA THR A 31 3.19 -2.25 6.42
C THR A 31 2.53 -1.25 5.50
N ILE A 32 2.35 -0.01 5.96
CA ILE A 32 1.83 1.08 5.13
C ILE A 32 2.85 2.21 5.16
N GLU A 33 3.35 2.59 4.00
CA GLU A 33 4.31 3.69 3.85
C GLU A 33 3.72 4.79 2.97
N ASP A 34 3.89 6.04 3.40
CA ASP A 34 3.52 7.19 2.58
C ASP A 34 4.49 7.28 1.40
N SER A 35 3.99 7.16 0.16
CA SER A 35 4.81 7.28 -1.05
C SER A 35 5.21 8.73 -1.37
N SER A 36 4.96 9.67 -0.45
CA SER A 36 5.33 11.07 -0.62
C SER A 36 6.83 11.27 -0.39
N PRO A 37 7.57 11.98 -1.26
CA PRO A 37 8.92 12.41 -0.92
C PRO A 37 8.86 13.27 0.34
N PRO A 38 9.84 13.16 1.25
CA PRO A 38 9.86 13.96 2.47
C PRO A 38 9.87 15.44 2.11
N SER A 39 8.76 16.14 2.34
CA SER A 39 8.74 17.59 2.27
C SER A 39 9.55 18.13 3.45
N LEU A 40 10.84 18.38 3.21
CA LEU A 40 11.68 19.21 4.07
C LEU A 40 10.94 20.55 4.29
N PRO A 41 10.57 20.92 5.53
CA PRO A 41 10.12 22.27 5.79
C PRO A 41 11.35 23.18 5.81
N LYS A 42 11.74 23.74 4.66
CA LYS A 42 12.57 24.94 4.66
C LYS A 42 11.66 26.15 4.87
N GLY A 43 11.54 26.55 6.14
CA GLY A 43 11.22 27.92 6.59
C GLY A 43 10.00 28.61 5.97
N GLY A 44 8.95 28.78 6.78
CA GLY A 44 8.16 30.02 6.77
C GLY A 44 7.09 30.20 5.70
N ASP A 45 6.85 29.24 4.79
CA ASP A 45 5.76 29.38 3.81
C ASP A 45 4.49 28.64 4.26
N ILE A 46 3.40 29.41 4.41
CA ILE A 46 2.04 28.86 4.51
C ILE A 46 1.69 28.32 3.13
N ILE A 47 1.92 27.03 2.92
CA ILE A 47 1.57 26.35 1.67
C ILE A 47 0.05 26.12 1.67
N TYR A 48 -0.68 26.89 0.86
CA TYR A 48 -1.99 26.47 0.37
C TYR A 48 -1.78 25.20 -0.46
N SER A 49 -1.89 24.04 0.18
CA SER A 49 -1.78 22.76 -0.51
C SER A 49 -3.06 22.55 -1.30
N SER A 50 -3.07 22.98 -2.57
CA SER A 50 -3.92 22.35 -3.57
C SER A 50 -3.69 20.84 -3.46
N ARG A 51 -4.78 20.09 -3.26
CA ARG A 51 -4.77 18.62 -3.23
C ARG A 51 -4.11 18.12 -4.51
N ASP A 52 -2.83 17.83 -4.43
CA ASP A 52 -2.09 17.22 -5.52
C ASP A 52 -2.40 15.73 -5.47
N PRO A 53 -3.16 15.17 -6.44
CA PRO A 53 -3.60 13.78 -6.40
C PRO A 53 -2.43 12.79 -6.45
N SER A 54 -1.22 13.21 -6.84
CA SER A 54 -0.02 12.38 -6.75
C SER A 54 0.57 12.29 -5.34
N ARG A 55 0.09 13.07 -4.37
CA ARG A 55 0.48 12.98 -2.95
C ARG A 55 -0.45 12.07 -2.13
N ASP A 56 -1.49 11.54 -2.76
CA ASP A 56 -2.53 10.74 -2.11
C ASP A 56 -2.34 9.24 -2.38
N SER A 57 -1.11 8.78 -2.65
CA SER A 57 -0.82 7.36 -2.78
C SER A 57 -0.01 6.84 -1.59
N VAL A 58 -0.28 5.60 -1.21
CA VAL A 58 0.43 4.85 -0.17
C VAL A 58 0.92 3.53 -0.74
N SER A 59 2.10 3.08 -0.29
CA SER A 59 2.57 1.72 -0.52
C SER A 59 2.08 0.83 0.61
N ILE A 60 1.50 -0.31 0.28
CA ILE A 60 1.08 -1.33 1.25
C ILE A 60 1.83 -2.62 0.97
N GLU A 61 2.43 -3.16 2.01
CA GLU A 61 3.11 -4.45 1.98
C GLU A 61 2.35 -5.52 2.76
N GLY A 62 2.26 -6.72 2.20
CA GLY A 62 1.77 -7.93 2.87
C GLY A 62 2.73 -9.10 2.70
N TYR A 63 2.79 -9.96 3.72
CA TYR A 63 3.73 -11.08 3.80
C TYR A 63 2.98 -12.40 3.88
N PHE A 64 3.26 -13.36 3.01
CA PHE A 64 2.49 -14.59 2.91
C PHE A 64 3.38 -15.83 2.96
N TYR A 65 3.05 -16.79 3.82
CA TYR A 65 3.61 -18.14 3.82
C TYR A 65 2.66 -19.11 3.13
N ILE A 66 2.59 -19.03 1.81
CA ILE A 66 1.61 -19.76 0.98
C ILE A 66 2.27 -20.42 -0.23
N GLU A 67 1.49 -21.20 -0.97
CA GLU A 67 1.90 -21.72 -2.28
C GLU A 67 1.78 -20.62 -3.35
N GLU A 68 2.71 -20.59 -4.29
CA GLU A 68 2.76 -19.59 -5.38
C GLU A 68 1.44 -19.45 -6.15
N LYS A 69 0.76 -20.57 -6.45
CA LYS A 69 -0.55 -20.55 -7.13
C LYS A 69 -1.64 -19.77 -6.39
N LYS A 70 -1.55 -19.67 -5.05
CA LYS A 70 -2.47 -18.87 -4.23
C LYS A 70 -2.09 -17.39 -4.24
N LEU A 71 -0.81 -17.08 -4.40
CA LEU A 71 -0.29 -15.73 -4.55
C LEU A 71 -0.86 -15.04 -5.79
N ASP A 72 -0.90 -15.74 -6.93
CA ASP A 72 -1.46 -15.21 -8.19
C ASP A 72 -2.91 -14.73 -8.04
N TYR A 73 -3.72 -15.45 -7.26
CA TYR A 73 -5.10 -15.04 -6.99
C TYR A 73 -5.17 -13.73 -6.21
N ILE A 74 -4.29 -13.55 -5.22
CA ILE A 74 -4.21 -12.34 -4.41
C ILE A 74 -3.78 -11.17 -5.30
N VAL A 75 -2.70 -11.34 -6.06
CA VAL A 75 -2.16 -10.31 -6.97
C VAL A 75 -3.17 -9.89 -8.02
N ARG A 76 -3.89 -10.85 -8.63
CA ARG A 76 -4.89 -10.53 -9.66
C ARG A 76 -6.03 -9.67 -9.11
N LYS A 77 -6.44 -9.91 -7.86
CA LYS A 77 -7.49 -9.14 -7.18
C LYS A 77 -7.04 -7.74 -6.77
N LEU A 78 -5.75 -7.57 -6.45
CA LEU A 78 -5.19 -6.25 -6.14
C LEU A 78 -5.21 -5.29 -7.34
N ARG A 79 -5.23 -5.81 -8.57
CA ARG A 79 -5.36 -4.99 -9.80
C ARG A 79 -6.75 -4.39 -10.02
N ASP A 80 -7.75 -4.83 -9.26
CA ASP A 80 -9.11 -4.29 -9.31
C ASP A 80 -9.26 -3.01 -8.46
N PHE A 81 -8.22 -2.63 -7.70
CA PHE A 81 -8.13 -1.41 -6.88
C PHE A 81 -7.25 -0.36 -7.56
#